data_AF-A0A522V545-F1
#
_entry.id   AF-A0A522V545-F1
#
_cell.length_a   1.000
_cell.length_b   1.000
_cell.length_c   1.000
_cell.angle_alpha   90.00
_cell.angle_beta   90.00
_cell.angle_gamma   90.00
#
_symmetry.space_group_name_H-M   'P 1'
#
loop_
_entity.id
_entity.type
_entity.pdbx_description
1 polymer ?
#
loop_
_entity_poly.entity_id
_entity_poly.type
_entity_poly.pdbx_seq_one_letter_code
_entity_poly.pdbx_strand_id
1 'polypeptide(L)' 'MDFKTVLSNLLTAFKEHNIRYALMGGLALSAWGVPRGTVDIDFLVHREDMTKVDVIMRGLGYEIRNSTEREICR' A
#
# COMPACT_ATOMS: atom_id res chain seq x y z
N MET A 1 -8.22 -0.77 14.17
CA MET A 1 -7.37 -0.08 13.18
C MET A 1 -8.11 1.19 12.77
N ASP A 2 -7.49 2.36 12.94
CA ASP A 2 -8.03 3.58 12.34
C ASP A 2 -7.61 3.62 10.86
N PHE A 3 -8.56 3.27 10.00
CA PHE A 3 -8.33 3.13 8.57
C PHE A 3 -7.93 4.44 7.90
N LYS A 4 -8.51 5.57 8.37
CA LYS A 4 -8.22 6.90 7.83
C LYS A 4 -6.78 7.28 8.14
N THR A 5 -6.34 7.05 9.37
CA THR A 5 -4.96 7.32 9.79
C THR A 5 -3.95 6.48 9.02
N VAL A 6 -4.19 5.16 8.88
CA VAL A 6 -3.32 4.27 8.11
C VAL A 6 -3.22 4.72 6.65
N LEU A 7 -4.36 4.95 5.99
CA LEU A 7 -4.38 5.38 4.59
C LEU A 7 -3.66 6.72 4.41
N SER A 8 -3.90 7.70 5.29
CA SER A 8 -3.26 9.02 5.23
C SER A 8 -1.73 8.91 5.36
N ASN A 9 -1.23 8.07 6.27
CA ASN A 9 0.20 7.88 6.47
C ASN A 9 0.86 7.24 5.23
N LEU A 10 0.23 6.21 4.66
CA LEU A 10 0.73 5.55 3.45
C LEU A 10 0.75 6.49 2.24
N LEU A 11 -0.33 7.23 1.99
CA LEU A 11 -0.41 8.17 0.87
C LEU A 11 0.62 9.30 1.00
N THR A 12 0.86 9.78 2.22
CA THR A 12 1.87 10.81 2.50
C THR A 12 3.27 10.29 2.20
N ALA A 13 3.64 9.14 2.78
CA ALA A 13 4.96 8.56 2.56
C ALA A 13 5.21 8.20 1.09
N PHE A 14 4.22 7.60 0.41
CA PHE A 14 4.36 7.29 -1.02
C PHE A 14 4.53 8.54 -1.87
N LYS A 15 3.84 9.63 -1.54
CA LYS A 15 3.99 10.92 -2.22
C LYS A 15 5.37 11.53 -1.99
N GLU A 16 5.84 11.56 -0.75
CA GLU A 16 7.17 12.09 -0.38
C GLU A 16 8.31 11.34 -1.10
N HIS A 17 8.16 10.03 -1.27
CA HIS A 17 9.15 9.17 -1.93
C HIS A 17 8.92 9.00 -3.45
N ASN A 18 7.97 9.74 -4.04
CA ASN A 18 7.64 9.69 -5.48
C ASN A 18 7.36 8.27 -5.98
N ILE A 19 6.63 7.48 -5.18
CA ILE A 19 6.20 6.13 -5.57
C ILE A 19 5.10 6.25 -6.63
N ARG A 20 5.23 5.49 -7.72
CA ARG A 20 4.15 5.34 -8.70
C ARG A 20 3.18 4.27 -8.20
N TYR A 21 2.02 4.70 -7.72
CA TYR A 21 1.00 3.81 -7.18
C TYR A 21 -0.42 4.19 -7.62
N ALA A 22 -1.33 3.22 -7.52
CA ALA A 22 -2.77 3.43 -7.63
C ALA A 22 -3.49 2.64 -6.53
N LEU A 23 -4.57 3.20 -6.00
CA LEU A 23 -5.46 2.46 -5.09
C LEU A 23 -6.21 1.37 -5.87
N MET A 24 -6.31 0.18 -5.30
CA MET A 24 -7.02 -0.96 -5.90
C MET A 24 -7.99 -1.61 -4.91
N GLY A 25 -8.60 -2.72 -5.34
CA GLY A 25 -9.40 -3.59 -4.49
C GLY A 25 -10.73 -2.95 -4.05
N GLY A 26 -11.21 -3.41 -2.90
CA GLY A 26 -12.53 -3.02 -2.37
C GLY A 26 -12.64 -1.54 -2.03
N LEU A 27 -11.54 -0.94 -1.57
CA LEU A 27 -11.51 0.48 -1.23
C LEU A 27 -11.62 1.36 -2.50
N ALA A 28 -10.92 0.99 -3.58
CA ALA A 28 -11.02 1.69 -4.86
C ALA A 28 -12.45 1.65 -5.42
N LEU A 29 -13.11 0.48 -5.38
CA LEU A 29 -14.50 0.34 -5.81
C LEU A 29 -15.45 1.20 -4.98
N SER A 30 -15.26 1.22 -3.66
CA SER A 30 -16.07 2.03 -2.76
C SER A 30 -15.87 3.53 -3.03
N ALA A 31 -14.63 3.96 -3.30
CA ALA A 31 -14.34 5.33 -3.74
C ALA A 31 -14.99 5.68 -5.10
N TRP A 32 -15.22 4.68 -5.95
CA TRP A 32 -15.94 4.80 -7.23
C TRP A 32 -17.47 4.71 -7.08
N GLY A 33 -18.00 4.65 -5.85
CA GLY A 33 -19.44 4.55 -5.60
C GLY A 33 -20.02 3.14 -5.73
N VAL A 34 -19.17 2.11 -5.81
CA VAL A 34 -19.57 0.70 -5.78
C VAL A 34 -19.23 0.13 -4.40
N PRO A 35 -20.18 0.08 -3.46
CA PRO A 35 -19.89 -0.31 -2.08
C PRO A 35 -19.46 -1.78 -2.00
N ARG A 36 -18.25 -2.01 -1.49
CA ARG A 36 -17.71 -3.35 -1.20
C ARG A 36 -16.93 -3.29 0.11
N GLY A 37 -17.42 -3.96 1.13
CA GLY A 37 -16.74 -4.03 2.43
C GLY A 37 -15.37 -4.71 2.34
N THR A 38 -14.32 -4.08 2.86
CA THR A 38 -12.97 -4.65 2.95
C THR A 38 -12.33 -4.31 4.29
N VAL A 39 -11.31 -5.08 4.68
CA VAL A 39 -10.59 -4.91 5.96
C VAL A 39 -9.11 -4.56 5.72
N ASP A 40 -8.65 -4.63 4.48
CA ASP A 40 -7.31 -4.34 4.00
C ASP A 40 -7.29 -3.14 3.02
N ILE A 41 -6.07 -2.72 2.63
CA ILE A 41 -5.83 -1.68 1.64
C ILE A 41 -4.92 -2.26 0.57
N ASP A 42 -5.41 -2.32 -0.66
CA ASP A 42 -4.65 -2.80 -1.81
C ASP A 42 -4.08 -1.62 -2.61
N PHE A 43 -2.79 -1.68 -2.93
CA PHE A 43 -2.14 -0.76 -3.85
C PHE A 43 -1.54 -1.51 -5.04
N LEU A 44 -1.70 -0.96 -6.24
CA LEU A 44 -0.85 -1.29 -7.37
C LEU A 44 0.39 -0.40 -7.32
N VAL A 45 1.57 -0.97 -7.47
CA VAL A 45 2.83 -0.22 -7.47
C VAL A 45 3.65 -0.64 -8.68
N HIS A 46 4.39 0.30 -9.28
CA HIS A 46 5.34 -0.03 -10.34
C HIS A 46 6.47 -0.92 -9.80
N ARG A 47 6.85 -1.98 -10.54
CA ARG A 47 7.83 -2.98 -10.07
C ARG A 47 9.15 -2.35 -9.60
N GLU A 48 9.64 -1.35 -10.32
CA GLU A 48 10.88 -0.63 -10.01
C GLU A 48 10.84 0.14 -8.67
N ASP A 49 9.65 0.44 -8.14
CA ASP A 49 9.50 1.15 -6.86
C ASP A 49 9.29 0.20 -5.67
N MET A 50 9.24 -1.13 -5.89
CA MET A 50 8.96 -2.12 -4.83
C MET A 50 9.98 -2.11 -3.69
N THR A 51 11.28 -1.92 -4.00
CA THR A 51 12.31 -1.81 -2.96
C THR A 51 12.09 -0.58 -2.07
N LYS A 52 11.66 0.55 -2.65
CA LYS A 52 11.34 1.75 -1.86
C LYS A 52 10.10 1.51 -1.00
N VAL A 53 9.09 0.83 -1.54
CA VAL A 53 7.89 0.46 -0.77
C VAL A 53 8.26 -0.40 0.43
N ASP A 54 9.10 -1.42 0.28
CA ASP A 54 9.52 -2.24 1.42
C ASP A 54 10.21 -1.39 2.51
N VAL A 55 11.13 -0.51 2.13
CA VAL A 55 11.81 0.40 3.08
C VAL A 55 10.79 1.31 3.80
N ILE A 56 9.86 1.92 3.07
CA ILE A 56 8.82 2.79 3.64
C ILE A 56 7.94 2.00 4.61
N MET A 57 7.45 0.84 4.20
CA MET A 57 6.54 0.01 5.00
C MET A 57 7.22 -0.43 6.30
N ARG A 58 8.49 -0.88 6.23
CA ARG A 58 9.29 -1.21 7.42
C ARG A 58 9.53 0.00 8.32
N GLY A 59 9.82 1.17 7.73
CA GLY A 59 9.99 2.42 8.47
C GLY A 59 8.74 2.86 9.22
N LEU A 60 7.55 2.51 8.69
CA LEU A 60 6.26 2.73 9.35
C LEU A 60 5.89 1.61 10.34
N GLY A 61 6.76 0.62 10.55
CA GLY A 61 6.57 -0.48 11.50
C GLY A 61 5.80 -1.68 10.95
N TYR A 62 5.59 -1.76 9.63
CA TYR A 62 4.98 -2.93 8.99
C TYR A 62 6.02 -4.01 8.67
N GLU A 63 5.56 -5.26 8.65
CA GLU A 63 6.36 -6.43 8.31
C GLU A 63 5.75 -7.15 7.11
N ILE A 64 6.59 -7.78 6.29
CA ILE A 64 6.12 -8.68 5.23
C ILE A 64 5.65 -9.98 5.90
N ARG A 65 4.37 -10.31 5.72
CA ARG A 65 3.82 -11.60 6.16
C ARG A 65 3.86 -12.67 5.10
N ASN A 66 3.61 -12.29 3.85
CA ASN A 66 3.59 -13.21 2.71
C ASN A 66 4.19 -12.47 1.51
N SER A 67 4.99 -13.16 0.70
CA SER A 67 5.50 -12.64 -0.57
C SER A 67 5.51 -13.74 -1.63
N THR A 68 5.03 -13.41 -2.82
CA THR A 68 5.19 -14.23 -4.03
C THR A 68 6.40 -13.79 -4.85
N GLU A 69 6.97 -12.62 -4.57
CA GLU A 69 8.17 -12.08 -5.21
C GLU A 69 9.43 -12.45 -4.40
N ARG A 70 10.40 -13.06 -5.05
CA ARG A 70 11.63 -13.54 -4.39
C ARG A 70 12.62 -12.43 -4.03
N GLU A 71 12.47 -11.24 -4.64
CA GLU A 71 13.46 -10.17 -4.56
C GLU A 71 13.31 -9.26 -3.32
N ILE A 72 12.16 -9.30 -2.63
CA ILE A 72 11.82 -8.36 -1.55
C ILE A 72 12.12 -8.95 -0.15
N CYS A 73 12.27 -10.27 -0.02
CA CYS A 73 12.47 -10.96 1.26
C CYS A 73 13.96 -11.10 1.69
N ARG A 74 14.85 -10.18 1.32
CA ARG A 74 16.26 -10.23 1.78
C ARG A 74 16.48 -9.39 3.03
#